data_AF-A0A4P6P8B5-F1
#
_entry.id   AF-A0A4P6P8B5-F1
#
_cell.length_a   1.000
_cell.length_b   1.000
_cell.length_c   1.000
_cell.angle_alpha   90.00
_cell.angle_beta   90.00
_cell.angle_gamma   90.00
#
_symmetry.space_group_name_H-M   'P 1'
#
loop_
_entity.id
_entity.type
_entity.pdbx_description
1 polymer ?
#
loop_
_entity_poly.entity_id
_entity_poly.type
_entity_poly.pdbx_seq_one_letter_code
_entity_poly.pdbx_strand_id
1 'polypeptide(L)'
;MSDSGFSSQKLNLTLALCAMLISAASFYATYLQAKSAEQQVKAMTLPLLQYGTGNVDPETNKPVISFNLTNGGVGPALVKTVTYKYKGKSTVNFFDYLEDCCSTELKEFNSNPPKNLSLAKGGYVTSSTNNVVVPAQDKLVFYKLYRGELSESLWSKLNAERGYLTVQVCYCSLLEECYVTEQKGVVESVEACPVTN
;
A
#
# COMPACT_ATOMS: atom_id res chain seq x y z
N MET A 1 -5.60 -83.45 2.16
CA MET A 1 -5.17 -82.30 1.35
C MET A 1 -6.36 -81.38 1.22
N SER A 2 -6.48 -80.37 2.07
CA SER A 2 -7.59 -79.41 2.05
C SER A 2 -6.97 -78.04 2.19
N ASP A 3 -6.57 -77.46 1.05
CA ASP A 3 -5.91 -76.17 1.00
C ASP A 3 -6.90 -75.04 0.69
N SER A 4 -6.82 -74.01 1.54
CA SER A 4 -7.05 -72.59 1.21
C SER A 4 -8.43 -72.14 0.72
N GLY A 5 -9.43 -72.11 1.60
CA GLY A 5 -10.63 -71.26 1.47
C GLY A 5 -10.40 -69.79 1.84
N PHE A 6 -9.17 -69.27 1.73
CA PHE A 6 -8.74 -67.98 2.31
C PHE A 6 -8.78 -66.79 1.33
N SER A 7 -9.15 -66.98 0.06
CA SER A 7 -8.63 -66.09 -1.00
C SER A 7 -9.49 -64.86 -1.34
N SER A 8 -10.78 -64.99 -1.71
CA SER A 8 -11.46 -63.90 -2.45
C SER A 8 -11.92 -62.69 -1.60
N GLN A 9 -12.44 -62.92 -0.40
CA GLN A 9 -12.99 -61.86 0.45
C GLN A 9 -11.87 -60.97 1.02
N LYS A 10 -10.74 -61.58 1.37
CA LYS A 10 -9.53 -60.87 1.81
C LYS A 10 -8.87 -60.12 0.66
N LEU A 11 -8.87 -60.69 -0.55
CA LEU A 11 -8.40 -60.01 -1.76
C LEU A 11 -9.20 -58.74 -2.05
N ASN A 12 -10.55 -58.81 -2.02
CA ASN A 12 -11.41 -57.65 -2.23
C ASN A 12 -11.23 -56.57 -1.16
N LEU A 13 -11.05 -56.97 0.11
CA LEU A 13 -10.76 -56.02 1.19
C LEU A 13 -9.42 -55.32 1.00
N THR A 14 -8.37 -56.05 0.58
CA THR A 14 -7.06 -55.46 0.28
C THR A 14 -7.14 -54.49 -0.89
N LEU A 15 -7.84 -54.85 -1.97
CA LEU A 15 -8.03 -53.97 -3.12
C LEU A 15 -8.78 -52.69 -2.74
N ALA A 16 -9.85 -52.80 -1.95
CA ALA A 16 -10.60 -51.65 -1.45
C ALA A 16 -9.74 -50.73 -0.57
N LEU A 17 -8.93 -51.30 0.33
CA LEU A 17 -8.01 -50.54 1.17
C LEU A 17 -6.95 -49.81 0.34
N CYS A 18 -6.34 -50.49 -0.63
CA CYS A 18 -5.38 -49.86 -1.54
C CYS A 18 -6.02 -48.71 -2.33
N ALA A 19 -7.24 -48.90 -2.85
CA ALA A 19 -7.97 -47.84 -3.55
C ALA A 19 -8.26 -46.63 -2.66
N MET A 20 -8.65 -46.84 -1.39
CA MET A 20 -8.82 -45.75 -0.41
C MET A 20 -7.51 -45.01 -0.14
N LEU A 21 -6.39 -45.72 0.02
CA LEU A 21 -5.09 -45.11 0.27
C LEU A 21 -4.60 -44.29 -0.93
N ILE A 22 -4.75 -44.82 -2.16
CA ILE A 22 -4.41 -44.09 -3.39
C ILE A 22 -5.28 -42.83 -3.53
N SER A 23 -6.57 -42.93 -3.21
CA SER A 23 -7.49 -41.78 -3.25
C SER A 23 -7.08 -40.70 -2.24
N ALA A 24 -6.74 -41.08 -1.01
CA ALA A 24 -6.27 -40.14 0.01
C ALA A 24 -4.94 -39.46 -0.37
N ALA A 25 -3.98 -40.22 -0.91
CA ALA A 25 -2.72 -39.69 -1.39
C ALA A 25 -2.90 -38.73 -2.58
N SER A 26 -3.79 -39.07 -3.52
CA SER A 26 -4.11 -38.22 -4.68
C SER A 26 -4.79 -36.92 -4.26
N PHE A 27 -5.73 -36.97 -3.32
CA PHE A 27 -6.35 -35.79 -2.74
C PHE A 27 -5.32 -34.90 -2.04
N TYR A 28 -4.43 -35.49 -1.23
CA TYR A 28 -3.37 -34.75 -0.55
C TYR A 28 -2.41 -34.06 -1.53
N ALA A 29 -1.97 -34.76 -2.58
CA ALA A 29 -1.14 -34.18 -3.62
C ALA A 29 -1.83 -33.00 -4.32
N THR A 30 -3.12 -33.14 -4.63
CA THR A 30 -3.93 -32.07 -5.24
C THR A 30 -4.07 -30.87 -4.30
N TYR A 31 -4.29 -31.10 -3.01
CA TYR A 31 -4.34 -30.03 -2.00
C TYR A 31 -3.01 -29.26 -1.91
N LEU A 32 -1.88 -29.98 -1.91
CA LEU A 32 -0.55 -29.34 -1.90
C LEU A 32 -0.29 -28.51 -3.16
N GLN A 33 -0.73 -29.01 -4.32
CA GLN A 33 -0.65 -28.27 -5.59
C GLN A 33 -1.51 -27.00 -5.55
N ALA A 34 -2.75 -27.10 -5.07
CA ALA A 34 -3.64 -25.95 -4.93
C ALA A 34 -3.04 -24.88 -4.02
N LYS A 35 -2.49 -25.27 -2.86
CA LYS A 35 -1.80 -24.35 -1.95
C LYS A 35 -0.58 -23.69 -2.59
N SER A 36 0.20 -24.44 -3.35
CA SER A 36 1.39 -23.92 -4.04
C SER A 36 1.00 -22.93 -5.14
N ALA A 37 -0.08 -23.22 -5.89
CA ALA A 37 -0.61 -22.33 -6.91
C ALA A 37 -1.15 -21.01 -6.28
N GLU A 38 -1.86 -21.09 -5.16
CA GLU A 38 -2.33 -19.91 -4.42
C GLU A 38 -1.14 -19.02 -4.01
N GLN A 39 -0.10 -19.60 -3.42
CA GLN A 39 1.08 -18.85 -3.00
C GLN A 39 1.83 -18.20 -4.17
N GLN A 40 1.85 -18.85 -5.34
CA GLN A 40 2.40 -18.26 -6.56
C GLN A 40 1.58 -17.06 -7.02
N VAL A 41 0.23 -17.16 -7.03
CA VAL A 41 -0.64 -16.04 -7.39
C VAL A 41 -0.42 -14.87 -6.44
N LYS A 42 -0.37 -15.12 -5.13
CA LYS A 42 -0.10 -14.09 -4.11
C LYS A 42 1.23 -13.37 -4.35
N ALA A 43 2.29 -14.12 -4.66
CA ALA A 43 3.58 -13.53 -4.99
C ALA A 43 3.53 -12.68 -6.27
N MET A 44 2.75 -13.10 -7.27
CA MET A 44 2.55 -12.36 -8.53
C MET A 44 1.63 -11.14 -8.38
N THR A 45 0.87 -11.03 -7.30
CA THR A 45 -0.04 -9.91 -7.04
C THR A 45 0.34 -9.10 -5.81
N LEU A 46 1.55 -9.28 -5.27
CA LEU A 46 2.00 -8.59 -4.07
C LEU A 46 2.15 -7.08 -4.35
N PRO A 47 1.37 -6.21 -3.67
CA PRO A 47 1.57 -4.78 -3.74
C PRO A 47 2.70 -4.36 -2.78
N LEU A 48 3.44 -3.31 -3.13
CA LEU A 48 4.50 -2.75 -2.30
C LEU A 48 4.42 -1.24 -2.32
N LEU A 49 3.66 -0.66 -1.39
CA LEU A 49 3.57 0.79 -1.26
C LEU A 49 4.77 1.37 -0.53
N GLN A 50 5.23 2.51 -1.03
CA GLN A 50 6.34 3.26 -0.47
C GLN A 50 6.01 4.74 -0.49
N TYR A 51 6.20 5.39 0.65
CA TYR A 51 6.11 6.84 0.73
C TYR A 51 7.36 7.50 0.14
N GLY A 52 7.13 8.51 -0.70
CA GLY A 52 8.16 9.32 -1.33
C GLY A 52 7.87 10.81 -1.23
N THR A 53 8.94 11.60 -1.17
CA THR A 53 8.89 13.06 -1.27
C THR A 53 9.99 13.57 -2.19
N GLY A 54 9.69 14.63 -2.95
CA GLY A 54 10.62 15.27 -3.87
C GLY A 54 10.51 16.79 -3.82
N ASN A 55 11.54 17.49 -4.30
CA ASN A 55 11.63 18.96 -4.31
C ASN A 55 11.74 19.56 -5.74
N VAL A 56 11.72 18.72 -6.78
CA VAL A 56 11.78 19.11 -8.19
C VAL A 56 10.80 18.25 -8.98
N ASP A 57 10.13 18.87 -9.96
CA ASP A 57 9.28 18.15 -10.90
C ASP A 57 10.15 17.60 -12.04
N PRO A 58 10.16 16.27 -12.29
CA PRO A 58 11.05 15.68 -13.27
C PRO A 58 10.73 16.08 -14.72
N GLU A 59 9.49 16.48 -15.03
CA GLU A 59 9.10 16.83 -16.40
C GLU A 59 9.42 18.29 -16.72
N THR A 60 9.18 19.19 -15.77
CA THR A 60 9.35 20.63 -15.97
C THR A 60 10.65 21.19 -15.42
N ASN A 61 11.38 20.38 -14.64
CA ASN A 61 12.59 20.77 -13.89
C ASN A 61 12.38 21.99 -12.97
N LYS A 62 11.12 22.24 -12.56
CA LYS A 62 10.77 23.35 -11.67
C LYS A 62 10.76 22.90 -10.21
N PRO A 63 11.11 23.79 -9.26
CA PRO A 63 11.00 23.48 -7.83
C PRO A 63 9.54 23.22 -7.43
N VAL A 64 9.25 22.01 -6.98
CA VAL A 64 7.94 21.59 -6.46
C VAL A 64 8.16 20.65 -5.29
N ILE A 65 7.52 20.90 -4.17
CA ILE A 65 7.47 19.88 -3.12
C ILE A 65 6.36 18.92 -3.51
N SER A 66 6.69 17.64 -3.66
CA SER A 66 5.71 16.59 -3.94
C SER A 66 5.75 15.53 -2.86
N PHE A 67 4.58 15.00 -2.53
CA PHE A 67 4.40 13.83 -1.67
C PHE A 67 3.61 12.79 -2.46
N ASN A 68 4.10 11.55 -2.44
CA ASN A 68 3.52 10.49 -3.22
C ASN A 68 3.59 9.14 -2.51
N LEU A 69 2.69 8.25 -2.90
CA LEU A 69 2.73 6.83 -2.62
C LEU A 69 3.09 6.11 -3.92
N THR A 70 4.24 5.46 -3.95
CA THR A 70 4.69 4.68 -5.11
C THR A 70 4.43 3.20 -4.85
N ASN A 71 3.79 2.51 -5.79
CA ASN A 71 3.62 1.07 -5.73
C ASN A 71 4.74 0.39 -6.54
N GLY A 72 5.79 -0.05 -5.85
CA GLY A 72 6.88 -0.83 -6.44
C GLY A 72 6.56 -2.32 -6.61
N GLY A 73 5.35 -2.75 -6.25
CA GLY A 73 4.90 -4.14 -6.33
C GLY A 73 4.40 -4.52 -7.72
N VAL A 74 4.04 -5.79 -7.86
CA VAL A 74 3.51 -6.37 -9.10
C VAL A 74 1.97 -6.32 -9.16
N GLY A 75 1.30 -6.24 -8.00
CA GLY A 75 -0.15 -6.08 -7.92
C GLY A 75 -0.59 -4.64 -7.60
N PRO A 76 -1.84 -4.27 -7.93
CA PRO A 76 -2.42 -3.00 -7.50
C PRO A 76 -2.70 -3.00 -5.99
N ALA A 77 -2.59 -1.82 -5.39
CA ALA A 77 -2.82 -1.61 -3.96
C ALA A 77 -4.06 -0.75 -3.75
N LEU A 78 -5.04 -1.25 -2.98
CA LEU A 78 -6.18 -0.46 -2.53
C LEU A 78 -5.84 0.21 -1.20
N VAL A 79 -5.52 1.50 -1.24
CA VAL A 79 -5.20 2.29 -0.04
C VAL A 79 -6.47 2.48 0.78
N LYS A 80 -6.46 2.03 2.03
CA LYS A 80 -7.56 2.21 2.97
C LYS A 80 -7.34 3.42 3.86
N THR A 81 -6.18 3.46 4.52
CA THR A 81 -5.88 4.50 5.51
C THR A 81 -4.45 4.97 5.34
N VAL A 82 -4.24 6.29 5.47
CA VAL A 82 -2.92 6.90 5.52
C VAL A 82 -2.81 7.72 6.79
N THR A 83 -1.80 7.43 7.59
CA THR A 83 -1.52 8.09 8.86
C THR A 83 -0.19 8.83 8.75
N TYR A 84 -0.23 10.13 8.99
CA TYR A 84 0.90 11.05 8.97
C TYR A 84 1.43 11.22 10.38
N LYS A 85 2.68 10.81 10.62
CA LYS A 85 3.37 10.90 11.90
C LYS A 85 4.45 11.98 11.82
N TYR A 86 4.33 13.03 12.62
CA TYR A 86 5.28 14.14 12.66
C TYR A 86 5.55 14.55 14.11
N LYS A 87 6.84 14.53 14.50
CA LYS A 87 7.32 14.91 15.86
C LYS A 87 6.49 14.32 17.01
N GLY A 88 6.11 13.05 16.89
CA GLY A 88 5.35 12.32 17.92
C GLY A 88 3.82 12.47 17.84
N LYS A 89 3.29 13.32 16.95
CA LYS A 89 1.85 13.45 16.70
C LYS A 89 1.45 12.65 15.46
N SER A 90 0.34 11.92 15.54
CA SER A 90 -0.21 11.13 14.44
C SER A 90 -1.55 11.71 14.00
N THR A 91 -1.74 11.92 12.70
CA THR A 91 -2.95 12.50 12.10
C THR A 91 -3.34 11.73 10.84
N VAL A 92 -4.63 11.76 10.47
CA VAL A 92 -5.14 11.11 9.24
C VAL A 92 -5.32 12.08 8.08
N ASN A 93 -5.38 13.39 8.39
CA ASN A 93 -5.50 14.43 7.40
C ASN A 93 -4.11 15.04 7.13
N PHE A 94 -3.74 15.14 5.86
CA PHE A 94 -2.47 15.74 5.46
C PHE A 94 -2.38 17.23 5.84
N PHE A 95 -3.50 17.94 5.87
CA PHE A 95 -3.51 19.37 6.23
C PHE A 95 -3.19 19.60 7.71
N ASP A 96 -3.56 18.67 8.61
CA ASP A 96 -3.20 18.77 10.03
C ASP A 96 -1.66 18.70 10.20
N TYR A 97 -0.98 17.90 9.38
CA TYR A 97 0.48 17.90 9.32
C TYR A 97 1.05 19.25 8.84
N LEU A 98 0.43 19.89 7.84
CA LEU A 98 0.87 21.21 7.38
C LEU A 98 0.71 22.27 8.45
N GLU A 99 -0.37 22.21 9.23
CA GLU A 99 -0.56 23.07 10.40
C GLU A 99 0.52 22.81 11.47
N ASP A 100 0.81 21.54 11.76
CA ASP A 100 1.82 21.17 12.75
C ASP A 100 3.25 21.54 12.32
N CYS A 101 3.59 21.48 11.02
CA CYS A 101 4.93 21.88 10.57
C CYS A 101 5.11 23.38 10.40
N CYS A 102 4.06 24.05 9.93
CA CYS A 102 4.20 25.29 9.18
C CYS A 102 2.99 26.24 9.36
N SER A 103 2.36 26.23 10.54
CA SER A 103 1.13 27.02 10.81
C SER A 103 1.25 28.52 10.51
N THR A 104 2.40 29.14 10.75
CA THR A 104 2.59 30.58 10.50
C THR A 104 2.59 30.89 9.01
N GLU A 105 3.42 30.15 8.26
CA GLU A 105 3.56 30.27 6.81
C GLU A 105 2.29 29.85 6.08
N LEU A 106 1.57 28.84 6.60
CA LEU A 106 0.28 28.41 6.07
C LEU A 106 -0.79 29.49 6.26
N LYS A 107 -0.81 30.19 7.40
CA LYS A 107 -1.70 31.33 7.63
C LYS A 107 -1.37 32.49 6.69
N GLU A 108 -0.09 32.79 6.48
CA GLU A 108 0.34 33.81 5.52
C GLU A 108 -0.15 33.48 4.11
N PHE A 109 0.08 32.24 3.66
CA PHE A 109 -0.39 31.73 2.38
C PHE A 109 -1.92 31.84 2.20
N ASN A 110 -2.68 31.52 3.26
CA ASN A 110 -4.13 31.58 3.25
C ASN A 110 -4.73 32.99 3.43
N SER A 111 -3.97 33.94 3.99
CA SER A 111 -4.46 35.31 4.28
C SER A 111 -4.58 36.19 3.05
N ASN A 112 -3.79 35.90 2.00
CA ASN A 112 -3.84 36.61 0.72
C ASN A 112 -4.17 35.65 -0.43
N PRO A 113 -5.36 35.02 -0.46
CA PRO A 113 -5.71 34.11 -1.53
C PRO A 113 -5.79 34.93 -2.83
N PRO A 114 -4.94 34.67 -3.83
CA PRO A 114 -5.06 35.36 -5.11
C PRO A 114 -6.44 35.04 -5.71
N LYS A 115 -7.06 36.01 -6.37
CA LYS A 115 -8.35 35.81 -7.09
C LYS A 115 -8.32 34.60 -8.04
N ASN A 116 -7.13 34.22 -8.52
CA ASN A 116 -6.84 32.97 -9.22
C ASN A 116 -5.56 32.35 -8.65
N LEU A 117 -5.68 31.19 -8.00
CA LEU A 117 -4.53 30.41 -7.54
C LEU A 117 -3.83 29.77 -8.74
N SER A 118 -2.87 30.50 -9.32
CA SER A 118 -2.04 29.99 -10.40
C SER A 118 -0.95 29.07 -9.85
N LEU A 119 -0.79 27.88 -10.42
CA LEU A 119 0.32 26.98 -10.09
C LEU A 119 1.68 27.67 -10.26
N ALA A 120 1.81 28.53 -11.28
CA ALA A 120 3.03 29.28 -11.53
C ALA A 120 3.36 30.32 -10.45
N LYS A 121 2.37 30.75 -9.65
CA LYS A 121 2.55 31.71 -8.55
C LYS A 121 2.69 31.04 -7.18
N GLY A 122 2.75 29.71 -7.15
CA GLY A 122 2.90 28.95 -5.89
C GLY A 122 1.66 28.22 -5.43
N GLY A 123 0.73 27.89 -6.32
CA GLY A 123 -0.44 27.08 -5.97
C GLY A 123 -0.08 25.67 -5.48
N TYR A 124 -1.07 24.98 -4.90
CA TYR A 124 -0.96 23.57 -4.56
C TYR A 124 -1.99 22.72 -5.30
N VAL A 125 -1.70 21.43 -5.43
CA VAL A 125 -2.62 20.42 -5.98
C VAL A 125 -2.74 19.30 -4.96
N THR A 126 -3.96 18.85 -4.71
CA THR A 126 -4.24 17.74 -3.80
C THR A 126 -4.96 16.61 -4.53
N SER A 127 -4.84 15.40 -4.01
CA SER A 127 -5.64 14.25 -4.41
C SER A 127 -6.02 13.43 -3.19
N SER A 128 -7.15 12.72 -3.26
CA SER A 128 -7.57 11.83 -2.17
C SER A 128 -6.55 10.71 -1.99
N THR A 129 -6.25 10.38 -0.75
CA THR A 129 -5.49 9.18 -0.37
C THR A 129 -6.37 8.09 0.20
N ASN A 130 -7.67 8.36 0.42
CA ASN A 130 -8.59 7.42 1.04
C ASN A 130 -9.36 6.63 -0.02
N ASN A 131 -9.36 5.31 0.11
CA ASN A 131 -10.06 4.35 -0.74
C ASN A 131 -9.71 4.50 -2.23
N VAL A 132 -8.42 4.74 -2.52
CA VAL A 132 -7.88 4.89 -3.88
C VAL A 132 -7.04 3.68 -4.25
N VAL A 133 -7.14 3.26 -5.51
CA VAL A 133 -6.28 2.21 -6.08
C VAL A 133 -5.02 2.84 -6.65
N VAL A 134 -3.86 2.34 -6.22
CA VAL A 134 -2.55 2.66 -6.82
C VAL A 134 -2.13 1.47 -7.70
N PRO A 135 -2.10 1.63 -9.03
CA PRO A 135 -1.69 0.57 -9.95
C PRO A 135 -0.27 0.07 -9.67
N ALA A 136 0.05 -1.13 -10.17
CA ALA A 136 1.41 -1.66 -10.10
C ALA A 136 2.38 -0.76 -10.88
N GLN A 137 3.58 -0.53 -10.34
CA GLN A 137 4.62 0.30 -10.95
C GLN A 137 4.22 1.76 -11.20
N ASP A 138 3.19 2.25 -10.49
CA ASP A 138 2.71 3.63 -10.60
C ASP A 138 2.79 4.36 -9.26
N LYS A 139 2.53 5.67 -9.28
CA LYS A 139 2.56 6.53 -8.10
C LYS A 139 1.31 7.40 -8.00
N LEU A 140 0.74 7.46 -6.80
CA LEU A 140 -0.28 8.43 -6.43
C LEU A 140 0.39 9.66 -5.84
N VAL A 141 0.39 10.78 -6.56
CA VAL A 141 0.83 12.07 -6.02
C VAL A 141 -0.35 12.74 -5.32
N PHE A 142 -0.31 12.80 -3.99
CA PHE A 142 -1.45 13.31 -3.22
C PHE A 142 -1.32 14.77 -2.80
N TYR A 143 -0.10 15.31 -2.83
CA TYR A 143 0.12 16.74 -2.59
C TYR A 143 1.31 17.24 -3.42
N LYS A 144 1.10 18.37 -4.12
CA LYS A 144 2.16 19.16 -4.74
C LYS A 144 2.04 20.61 -4.29
N LEU A 145 3.13 21.23 -3.85
CA LEU A 145 3.26 22.66 -3.63
C LEU A 145 4.29 23.23 -4.59
N TYR A 146 3.84 24.04 -5.55
CA TYR A 146 4.73 24.73 -6.47
C TYR A 146 5.41 25.88 -5.74
N ARG A 147 6.68 26.12 -6.07
CA ARG A 147 7.39 27.30 -5.56
C ARG A 147 6.99 28.54 -6.36
N GLY A 148 6.70 29.63 -5.68
CA GLY A 148 6.38 30.92 -6.29
C GLY A 148 6.25 32.02 -5.26
N GLU A 149 6.00 33.25 -5.72
CA GLU A 149 5.92 34.45 -4.86
C GLU A 149 4.97 34.29 -3.66
N LEU A 150 3.87 33.56 -3.82
CA LEU A 150 2.88 33.37 -2.76
C LEU A 150 3.25 32.26 -1.77
N SER A 151 4.01 31.26 -2.22
CA SER A 151 4.30 30.06 -1.44
C SER A 151 5.73 29.98 -0.95
N GLU A 152 6.57 30.99 -1.19
CA GLU A 152 8.01 30.91 -0.93
C GLU A 152 8.33 30.57 0.53
N SER A 153 7.66 31.23 1.49
CA SER A 153 7.83 30.98 2.92
C SER A 153 7.40 29.56 3.29
N LEU A 154 6.20 29.16 2.89
CA LEU A 154 5.63 27.83 3.12
C LEU A 154 6.47 26.73 2.46
N TRP A 155 6.93 26.94 1.23
CA TRP A 155 7.73 25.99 0.46
C TRP A 155 9.08 25.80 1.14
N SER A 156 9.77 26.87 1.52
CA SER A 156 11.07 26.77 2.20
C SER A 156 10.96 26.02 3.52
N LYS A 157 9.95 26.34 4.33
CA LYS A 157 9.70 25.67 5.61
C LYS A 157 9.33 24.21 5.42
N LEU A 158 8.40 23.90 4.51
CA LEU A 158 7.97 22.53 4.22
C LEU A 158 9.12 21.69 3.64
N ASN A 159 10.00 22.27 2.82
CA ASN A 159 11.16 21.56 2.28
C ASN A 159 12.15 21.14 3.37
N ALA A 160 12.29 21.94 4.44
CA ALA A 160 13.13 21.59 5.59
C ALA A 160 12.46 20.55 6.50
N GLU A 161 11.16 20.66 6.74
CA GLU A 161 10.45 19.82 7.71
C GLU A 161 9.96 18.47 7.13
N ARG A 162 9.81 18.33 5.81
CA ARG A 162 9.29 17.10 5.15
C ARG A 162 10.09 15.83 5.46
N GLY A 163 11.37 15.98 5.81
CA GLY A 163 12.24 14.85 6.16
C GLY A 163 11.89 14.19 7.50
N TYR A 164 11.16 14.89 8.37
CA TYR A 164 10.69 14.38 9.66
C TYR A 164 9.30 13.75 9.60
N LEU A 165 8.66 13.77 8.43
CA LEU A 165 7.35 13.14 8.23
C LEU A 165 7.53 11.65 7.94
N THR A 166 6.97 10.82 8.82
CA THR A 166 6.80 9.40 8.59
C THR A 166 5.36 9.14 8.16
N VAL A 167 5.17 8.32 7.13
CA VAL A 167 3.84 7.99 6.61
C VAL A 167 3.61 6.51 6.75
N GLN A 168 2.61 6.15 7.54
CA GLN A 168 2.12 4.79 7.66
C GLN A 168 0.92 4.60 6.74
N VAL A 169 0.95 3.57 5.90
CA VAL A 169 -0.10 3.27 4.94
C VAL A 169 -0.65 1.88 5.23
N CYS A 170 -1.97 1.79 5.39
CA CYS A 170 -2.68 0.52 5.37
C CYS A 170 -3.39 0.35 4.03
N TYR A 171 -3.13 -0.77 3.37
CA TYR A 171 -3.63 -1.07 2.04
C TYR A 171 -3.91 -2.56 1.89
N CYS A 172 -4.79 -2.91 0.97
CA CYS A 172 -5.07 -4.31 0.66
C CYS A 172 -4.82 -4.61 -0.82
N SER A 173 -4.49 -5.86 -1.12
CA SER A 173 -4.47 -6.38 -2.48
C SER A 173 -5.91 -6.58 -2.99
N LEU A 174 -6.06 -6.91 -4.28
CA LEU A 174 -7.36 -7.30 -4.83
C LEU A 174 -7.83 -8.67 -4.33
N LEU A 175 -6.95 -9.45 -3.70
CA LEU A 175 -7.27 -10.75 -3.09
C LEU A 175 -7.67 -10.60 -1.61
N GLU A 176 -8.02 -9.37 -1.19
CA GLU A 176 -8.45 -9.03 0.17
C GLU A 176 -7.39 -9.26 1.27
N GLU A 177 -6.13 -9.48 0.89
CA GLU A 177 -5.01 -9.52 1.84
C GLU A 177 -4.55 -8.10 2.16
N CYS A 178 -4.54 -7.75 3.45
CA CYS A 178 -4.20 -6.41 3.90
C CYS A 178 -2.80 -6.35 4.50
N TYR A 179 -2.19 -5.18 4.34
CA TYR A 179 -0.82 -4.92 4.72
C TYR A 179 -0.67 -3.52 5.31
N VAL A 180 0.27 -3.37 6.23
CA VAL A 180 0.72 -2.10 6.76
C VAL A 180 2.18 -1.89 6.38
N THR A 181 2.50 -0.68 5.94
CA THR A 181 3.88 -0.26 5.70
C THR A 181 4.11 1.13 6.30
N GLU A 182 5.27 1.31 6.91
CA GLU A 182 5.73 2.59 7.44
C GLU A 182 7.14 2.94 6.94
N GLN A 183 7.93 1.90 6.65
CA GLN A 183 9.29 2.01 6.18
C GLN A 183 9.39 1.47 4.76
N LYS A 184 10.29 2.06 3.96
CA LYS A 184 10.51 1.63 2.58
C LYS A 184 10.93 0.18 2.54
N GLY A 185 10.17 -0.64 1.81
CA GLY A 185 10.50 -2.05 1.58
C GLY A 185 10.11 -2.98 2.73
N VAL A 186 9.51 -2.50 3.81
CA VAL A 186 9.01 -3.32 4.91
C VAL A 186 7.49 -3.36 4.86
N VAL A 187 6.93 -4.57 4.84
CA VAL A 187 5.48 -4.80 4.77
C VAL A 187 5.10 -5.83 5.81
N GLU A 188 4.11 -5.51 6.63
CA GLU A 188 3.56 -6.38 7.66
C GLU A 188 2.14 -6.79 7.27
N SER A 189 1.86 -8.09 7.27
CA SER A 189 0.52 -8.62 6.99
C SER A 189 -0.40 -8.36 8.17
N VAL A 190 -1.62 -7.88 7.90
CA VAL A 190 -2.67 -7.65 8.90
C VAL A 190 -3.99 -8.26 8.44
N GLU A 191 -4.85 -8.66 9.38
CA GLU A 191 -6.17 -9.22 9.04
C GLU A 191 -7.08 -8.19 8.36
N ALA A 192 -7.04 -6.94 8.82
CA ALA A 192 -7.82 -5.85 8.26
C ALA A 192 -7.17 -4.49 8.55
N CYS A 193 -7.44 -3.52 7.68
CA CYS A 193 -7.07 -2.14 7.96
C CYS A 193 -7.98 -1.52 9.02
N PRO A 194 -7.43 -0.81 10.02
CA PRO A 194 -8.23 -0.13 11.02
C PRO A 194 -9.10 0.95 10.35
N VAL A 195 -10.39 0.91 10.66
CA VAL A 195 -11.36 1.92 10.22
C VAL A 195 -11.19 3.13 11.15
N THR A 196 -10.49 4.16 10.69
CA THR A 196 -10.42 5.43 11.41
C THR A 196 -11.71 6.20 11.12
N ASN A 197 -12.63 6.23 12.10
CA ASN A 197 -13.79 7.12 12.13
C ASN A 197 -13.36 8.56 12.42
#